data_AF-A0A8C7CYZ5-F1
#
_entry.id   AF-A0A8C7CYZ5-F1
#
_cell.length_a   1.000
_cell.length_b   1.000
_cell.length_c   1.000
_cell.angle_alpha   90.00
_cell.angle_beta   90.00
_cell.angle_gamma   90.00
#
_symmetry.space_group_name_H-M   'P 1'
#
loop_
_entity.id
_entity.type
_entity.pdbx_description
1 polymer ?
#
loop_
_entity_poly.entity_id
_entity_poly.type
_entity_poly.pdbx_seq_one_letter_code
_entity_poly.pdbx_strand_id
1 'polypeptide(L)'
;MKSVFIRVGELYILILWLQLVPPIEGRVESCPAPCICHSEPRPTLACQQQGLYSIPTEIPVHSQRIFLQNNKLTVVRSTSFSPCRNLTVLWLYSNNISHIEAGAFYGLERLEELDIGDNDLRIISPTAFRGLSRLHTLHLHRCGLSELPVGVFRGLFSLQHLYLQDNSLLTLHDDTFLDLANLTYLFLHNNKIKTVTDHMLRGLVSLDRLLLHQNLVTFVQRKAFHDLRKLTTLFLFFNNLTVLTGETMDPLVSLQYLRLNGNQWICDCRARTLWDWFKGFKGSSSELECHVPARLAGKDLKRLKSPDLEGCYESSQHTWVSVFSSKARSGKLTTESPLRAGIPRCCLSDNDKSSIISSKGLPDQSSYNSRQITNNPLKEKENISKTKLMEADPNEPQNKESLNDGPGGTLSNNLDHSSEDLDPSNDPEKKKMCTKENISDSLCLKSQGSTIGAWRLIILLLFWLSLDFC
;
A
#
# COMPACT_ATOMS: atom_id res chain seq x y z
N MET A 1 -0.06 83.15 -12.11
CA MET A 1 1.11 82.55 -12.81
C MET A 1 1.97 81.65 -11.92
N LYS A 2 2.66 82.14 -10.87
CA LYS A 2 3.64 81.32 -10.10
C LYS A 2 3.13 79.94 -9.60
N SER A 3 1.88 79.83 -9.16
CA SER A 3 1.30 78.56 -8.67
C SER A 3 1.17 77.44 -9.72
N VAL A 4 1.06 77.75 -11.02
CA VAL A 4 0.86 76.74 -12.07
C VAL A 4 2.16 75.97 -12.37
N PHE A 5 3.30 76.67 -12.34
CA PHE A 5 4.61 76.06 -12.64
C PHE A 5 5.02 74.99 -11.62
N ILE A 6 4.65 75.16 -10.35
CA ILE A 6 5.01 74.25 -9.26
C ILE A 6 4.37 72.86 -9.51
N ARG A 7 3.06 72.82 -9.74
CA ARG A 7 2.32 71.57 -10.03
C ARG A 7 2.79 70.85 -11.30
N VAL A 8 3.29 71.58 -12.30
CA VAL A 8 3.88 70.98 -13.52
C VAL A 8 5.24 70.36 -13.22
N GLY A 9 6.08 71.01 -12.40
CA GLY A 9 7.37 70.48 -11.97
C GLY A 9 7.24 69.23 -11.09
N GLU A 10 6.31 69.24 -10.13
CA GLU A 10 6.00 68.10 -9.26
C GLU A 10 5.53 66.89 -10.08
N LEU A 11 4.64 67.11 -11.06
CA LEU A 11 4.19 66.06 -11.97
C LEU A 11 5.32 65.52 -12.85
N TYR A 12 6.23 66.38 -13.33
CA TYR A 12 7.41 65.96 -14.09
C TYR A 12 8.36 65.09 -13.26
N ILE A 13 8.59 65.45 -11.99
CA ILE A 13 9.41 64.67 -11.06
C ILE A 13 8.76 63.31 -10.78
N LEU A 14 7.43 63.26 -10.61
CA LEU A 14 6.70 62.00 -10.41
C LEU A 14 6.77 61.09 -11.65
N ILE A 15 6.64 61.65 -12.86
CA ILE A 15 6.76 60.91 -14.13
C ILE A 15 8.19 60.39 -14.33
N LEU A 16 9.21 61.20 -14.03
CA LEU A 16 10.61 60.77 -14.06
C LEU A 16 10.89 59.66 -13.03
N TRP A 17 10.28 59.73 -11.83
CA TRP A 17 10.34 58.65 -10.84
C TRP A 17 9.69 57.37 -11.36
N LEU A 18 8.52 57.47 -11.99
CA LEU A 18 7.81 56.33 -12.60
C LEU A 18 8.52 55.72 -13.82
N GLN A 19 9.49 56.42 -14.43
CA GLN A 19 10.37 55.88 -15.48
C GLN A 19 11.76 55.46 -14.98
N LEU A 20 12.14 55.82 -13.73
CA LEU A 20 13.38 55.40 -13.08
C LEU A 20 13.19 54.25 -12.08
N VAL A 21 11.97 54.03 -11.60
CA VAL A 21 11.54 52.74 -11.07
C VAL A 21 11.47 51.79 -12.27
N PRO A 22 12.36 50.77 -12.38
CA PRO A 22 12.16 49.74 -13.39
C PRO A 22 10.81 49.07 -13.12
N PRO A 23 10.08 48.62 -14.15
CA PRO A 23 8.87 47.85 -13.93
C PRO A 23 9.19 46.71 -12.97
N ILE A 24 8.28 46.42 -12.03
CA ILE A 24 8.33 45.18 -11.27
C ILE A 24 7.92 44.07 -12.24
N GLU A 25 8.85 43.71 -13.12
CA GLU A 25 8.91 42.40 -13.76
C GLU A 25 8.99 41.40 -12.61
N GLY A 26 7.82 40.91 -12.21
CA GLY A 26 7.69 39.86 -11.22
C GLY A 26 8.59 38.73 -11.67
N ARG A 27 9.61 38.42 -10.85
CA ARG A 27 10.71 37.48 -11.12
C ARG A 27 10.21 36.38 -12.06
N VAL A 28 10.68 36.39 -13.31
CA VAL A 28 10.31 35.35 -14.29
C VAL A 28 10.63 34.02 -13.64
N GLU A 29 9.59 33.27 -13.28
CA GLU A 29 9.74 32.03 -12.54
C GLU A 29 10.42 31.05 -13.48
N SER A 30 11.72 30.78 -13.25
CA SER A 30 12.54 29.95 -14.14
C SER A 30 11.90 28.59 -14.35
N CYS A 31 11.16 28.46 -15.44
CA CYS A 31 10.56 27.20 -15.84
C CYS A 31 11.63 26.42 -16.61
N PRO A 32 11.91 25.16 -16.25
CA PRO A 32 12.85 24.34 -17.00
C PRO A 32 12.40 24.25 -18.46
N ALA A 33 13.31 24.51 -19.40
CA ALA A 33 12.99 24.67 -20.83
C ALA A 33 12.12 23.57 -21.49
N PRO A 34 12.19 22.27 -21.14
CA PRO A 34 11.28 21.25 -21.70
C PRO A 34 9.90 21.20 -21.01
N CYS A 35 9.59 22.10 -20.07
CA CYS A 35 8.40 22.04 -19.24
C CYS A 35 7.53 23.30 -19.37
N ILE A 36 6.27 23.17 -18.94
CA ILE A 36 5.30 24.26 -18.84
C ILE A 36 5.01 24.52 -17.35
N CYS A 37 4.99 25.79 -16.95
CA CYS A 37 4.70 26.19 -15.57
C CYS A 37 3.39 26.98 -15.51
N HIS A 38 2.55 26.67 -14.53
CA HIS A 38 1.28 27.35 -14.27
C HIS A 38 1.18 27.74 -12.79
N SER A 39 0.88 28.99 -12.49
CA SER A 39 0.73 29.47 -11.10
C SER A 39 -0.63 29.11 -10.48
N GLU A 40 -1.69 29.07 -11.30
CA GLU A 40 -3.08 28.84 -10.90
C GLU A 40 -3.63 27.51 -11.45
N PRO A 41 -4.58 26.83 -10.76
CA PRO A 41 -5.13 27.13 -9.42
C PRO A 41 -4.21 26.66 -8.27
N ARG A 42 -3.08 26.03 -8.61
CA ARG A 42 -1.95 25.70 -7.72
C ARG A 42 -0.67 25.72 -8.55
N PRO A 43 0.47 26.21 -8.02
CA PRO A 43 1.76 26.15 -8.71
C PRO A 43 2.08 24.74 -9.22
N THR A 44 2.16 24.59 -10.53
CA THR A 44 2.23 23.31 -11.25
C THR A 44 3.37 23.35 -12.27
N LEU A 45 4.25 22.36 -12.21
CA LEU A 45 5.28 22.09 -13.21
C LEU A 45 4.87 20.86 -14.04
N ALA A 46 4.65 21.06 -15.33
CA ALA A 46 4.23 20.03 -16.29
C ALA A 46 5.36 19.69 -17.27
N CYS A 47 5.93 18.49 -17.13
CA CYS A 47 7.08 17.98 -17.89
C CYS A 47 6.79 16.61 -18.54
N GLN A 48 5.53 16.19 -18.64
CA GLN A 48 5.14 14.86 -19.13
C GLN A 48 5.39 14.66 -20.62
N GLN A 49 5.72 13.43 -21.03
CA GLN A 49 5.89 12.99 -22.43
C GLN A 49 7.04 13.70 -23.20
N GLN A 50 7.97 14.34 -22.50
CA GLN A 50 9.09 15.10 -23.09
C GLN A 50 10.34 14.24 -23.39
N GLY A 51 10.28 12.92 -23.12
CA GLY A 51 11.39 11.99 -23.33
C GLY A 51 12.59 12.19 -22.40
N LEU A 52 12.40 12.85 -21.25
CA LEU A 52 13.46 13.24 -20.32
C LEU A 52 14.18 12.03 -19.72
N TYR A 53 15.52 12.05 -19.77
CA TYR A 53 16.39 11.01 -19.16
C TYR A 53 16.75 11.32 -17.70
N SER A 54 16.55 12.56 -17.25
CA SER A 54 16.83 13.03 -15.90
C SER A 54 15.79 14.06 -15.47
N ILE A 55 15.49 14.11 -14.16
CA ILE A 55 14.62 15.13 -13.57
C ILE A 55 15.24 16.51 -13.85
N PRO A 56 14.49 17.50 -14.37
CA PRO A 56 15.04 18.81 -14.70
C PRO A 56 15.68 19.51 -13.49
N THR A 57 16.75 20.26 -13.74
CA THR A 57 17.25 21.26 -12.79
C THR A 57 16.28 22.44 -12.72
N GLU A 58 16.42 23.29 -11.69
CA GLU A 58 15.70 24.57 -11.57
C GLU A 58 14.16 24.45 -11.46
N ILE A 59 13.66 23.37 -10.86
CA ILE A 59 12.24 23.25 -10.47
C ILE A 59 11.85 24.44 -9.57
N PRO A 60 10.76 25.19 -9.87
CA PRO A 60 10.32 26.31 -9.06
C PRO A 60 9.98 25.89 -7.62
N VAL A 61 10.59 26.54 -6.62
CA VAL A 61 10.59 26.09 -5.21
C VAL A 61 9.21 26.05 -4.54
N HIS A 62 8.26 26.82 -5.07
CA HIS A 62 6.86 26.91 -4.63
C HIS A 62 5.93 25.88 -5.28
N SER A 63 6.44 25.05 -6.20
CA SER A 63 5.67 24.01 -6.90
C SER A 63 4.89 23.13 -5.92
N GLN A 64 3.58 23.07 -6.12
CA GLN A 64 2.64 22.22 -5.37
C GLN A 64 2.26 20.95 -6.14
N ARG A 65 2.46 20.92 -7.46
CA ARG A 65 2.20 19.76 -8.33
C ARG A 65 3.35 19.62 -9.33
N ILE A 66 3.92 18.42 -9.46
CA ILE A 66 4.98 18.12 -10.43
C ILE A 66 4.59 16.88 -11.23
N PHE A 67 4.56 17.03 -12.56
CA PHE A 67 4.19 15.98 -13.51
C PHE A 67 5.37 15.61 -14.40
N LEU A 68 5.94 14.44 -14.16
CA LEU A 68 7.13 13.90 -14.82
C LEU A 68 6.87 12.51 -15.44
N GLN A 69 5.61 12.08 -15.52
CA GLN A 69 5.21 10.79 -16.09
C GLN A 69 5.52 10.66 -17.60
N ASN A 70 5.52 9.41 -18.09
CA ASN A 70 5.73 9.08 -19.50
C ASN A 70 7.06 9.62 -20.07
N ASN A 71 8.11 9.64 -19.25
CA ASN A 71 9.46 10.05 -19.65
C ASN A 71 10.41 8.82 -19.65
N LYS A 72 11.72 9.06 -19.62
CA LYS A 72 12.77 8.02 -19.62
C LYS A 72 13.68 8.15 -18.38
N LEU A 73 13.13 8.67 -17.29
CA LEU A 73 13.85 8.90 -16.04
C LEU A 73 14.36 7.57 -15.48
N THR A 74 15.62 7.50 -15.05
CA THR A 74 16.23 6.27 -14.52
C THR A 74 16.52 6.30 -13.02
N VAL A 75 16.69 7.49 -12.43
CA VAL A 75 17.04 7.67 -11.01
C VAL A 75 16.31 8.88 -10.42
N VAL A 76 15.71 8.71 -9.24
CA VAL A 76 15.25 9.83 -8.39
C VAL A 76 16.30 10.10 -7.31
N ARG A 77 16.80 11.33 -7.23
CA ARG A 77 17.88 11.70 -6.29
C ARG A 77 17.37 12.38 -5.03
N SER A 78 18.15 12.24 -3.96
CA SER A 78 18.04 12.95 -2.69
C SER A 78 17.92 14.48 -2.85
N THR A 79 18.55 15.04 -3.89
CA THR A 79 18.49 16.47 -4.20
C THR A 79 17.33 16.89 -5.10
N SER A 80 16.69 15.96 -5.84
CA SER A 80 15.76 16.28 -6.93
C SER A 80 14.54 17.10 -6.52
N PHE A 81 13.99 16.87 -5.33
CA PHE A 81 12.79 17.57 -4.84
C PHE A 81 12.99 18.31 -3.51
N SER A 82 14.21 18.31 -2.96
CA SER A 82 14.53 18.90 -1.65
C SER A 82 14.10 20.38 -1.47
N PRO A 83 14.12 21.25 -2.51
CA PRO A 83 13.60 22.62 -2.39
C PRO A 83 12.06 22.71 -2.28
N CYS A 84 11.33 21.71 -2.79
CA CYS A 84 9.88 21.79 -3.07
C CYS A 84 9.01 21.47 -1.84
N ARG A 85 9.22 22.18 -0.73
CA ARG A 85 8.55 21.92 0.57
C ARG A 85 7.03 22.18 0.60
N ASN A 86 6.46 22.63 -0.52
CA ASN A 86 5.03 22.82 -0.72
C ASN A 86 4.39 21.79 -1.67
N LEU A 87 5.15 20.80 -2.13
CA LEU A 87 4.68 19.76 -3.05
C LEU A 87 3.57 18.91 -2.40
N THR A 88 2.42 18.86 -3.06
CA THR A 88 1.23 18.07 -2.67
C THR A 88 1.00 16.88 -3.61
N VAL A 89 1.38 16.99 -4.90
CA VAL A 89 1.24 15.89 -5.89
C VAL A 89 2.54 15.72 -6.66
N LEU A 90 3.04 14.48 -6.74
CA LEU A 90 4.21 14.11 -7.55
C LEU A 90 3.92 12.87 -8.40
N TRP A 91 3.94 13.02 -9.73
CA TRP A 91 3.77 11.91 -10.68
C TRP A 91 5.07 11.61 -11.42
N LEU A 92 5.53 10.36 -11.30
CA LEU A 92 6.73 9.78 -11.89
C LEU A 92 6.42 8.47 -12.65
N TYR A 93 5.15 8.13 -12.85
CA TYR A 93 4.74 6.86 -13.44
C TYR A 93 5.11 6.69 -14.91
N SER A 94 5.14 5.45 -15.39
CA SER A 94 5.52 5.07 -16.76
C SER A 94 6.86 5.72 -17.15
N ASN A 95 7.89 5.42 -16.37
CA ASN A 95 9.27 5.83 -16.59
C ASN A 95 10.17 4.59 -16.57
N ASN A 96 11.49 4.76 -16.56
CA ASN A 96 12.46 3.67 -16.49
C ASN A 96 13.23 3.69 -15.14
N ILE A 97 12.60 4.16 -14.06
CA ILE A 97 13.26 4.38 -12.78
C ILE A 97 13.62 3.03 -12.16
N SER A 98 14.92 2.78 -12.00
CA SER A 98 15.46 1.58 -11.36
C SER A 98 16.18 1.88 -10.04
N HIS A 99 16.20 3.15 -9.61
CA HIS A 99 16.76 3.54 -8.32
C HIS A 99 16.10 4.80 -7.75
N ILE A 100 15.82 4.76 -6.45
CA ILE A 100 15.39 5.91 -5.64
C ILE A 100 16.41 6.04 -4.52
N GLU A 101 17.16 7.15 -4.50
CA GLU A 101 18.14 7.41 -3.44
C GLU A 101 17.46 7.52 -2.06
N ALA A 102 18.17 7.09 -1.02
CA ALA A 102 17.68 7.25 0.35
C ALA A 102 17.46 8.74 0.67
N GLY A 103 16.22 9.11 1.00
CA GLY A 103 15.82 10.50 1.25
C GLY A 103 15.40 11.29 0.01
N ALA A 104 15.19 10.67 -1.16
CA ALA A 104 14.61 11.30 -2.37
C ALA A 104 13.34 12.13 -2.12
N PHE A 105 12.54 11.74 -1.12
CA PHE A 105 11.28 12.41 -0.74
C PHE A 105 11.35 13.09 0.65
N TYR A 106 12.56 13.26 1.20
CA TYR A 106 12.74 13.84 2.55
C TYR A 106 12.38 15.33 2.59
N GLY A 107 11.60 15.74 3.60
CA GLY A 107 11.10 17.10 3.75
C GLY A 107 9.84 17.43 2.92
N LEU A 108 9.31 16.47 2.16
CA LEU A 108 8.02 16.61 1.44
C LEU A 108 6.82 16.33 2.37
N GLU A 109 6.81 16.96 3.54
CA GLU A 109 5.81 16.74 4.61
C GLU A 109 4.38 17.14 4.23
N ARG A 110 4.21 17.84 3.10
CA ARG A 110 2.92 18.22 2.50
C ARG A 110 2.46 17.32 1.36
N LEU A 111 3.21 16.28 1.01
CA LEU A 111 2.87 15.39 -0.11
C LEU A 111 1.62 14.58 0.25
N GLU A 112 0.58 14.73 -0.57
CA GLU A 112 -0.74 14.11 -0.42
C GLU A 112 -0.89 12.94 -1.41
N GLU A 113 -0.22 13.00 -2.56
CA GLU A 113 -0.23 11.96 -3.60
C GLU A 113 1.17 11.74 -4.21
N LEU A 114 1.59 10.48 -4.30
CA LEU A 114 2.87 10.06 -4.88
C LEU A 114 2.64 8.85 -5.80
N ASP A 115 2.87 9.04 -7.11
CA ASP A 115 2.82 7.95 -8.08
C ASP A 115 4.19 7.67 -8.70
N ILE A 116 4.69 6.44 -8.52
CA ILE A 116 5.92 5.91 -9.08
C ILE A 116 5.66 4.53 -9.74
N GLY A 117 4.40 4.22 -10.05
CA GLY A 117 4.03 2.97 -10.71
C GLY A 117 4.63 2.84 -12.11
N ASP A 118 4.61 1.62 -12.67
CA ASP A 118 5.07 1.35 -14.04
C ASP A 118 6.54 1.81 -14.25
N ASN A 119 7.44 1.19 -13.47
CA ASN A 119 8.88 1.50 -13.37
C ASN A 119 9.67 0.22 -12.97
N ASP A 120 10.95 0.10 -13.32
CA ASP A 120 11.77 -1.11 -13.04
C ASP A 120 12.53 -1.03 -11.70
N LEU A 121 11.83 -0.69 -10.60
CA LEU A 121 12.45 -0.45 -9.28
C LEU A 121 13.04 -1.72 -8.67
N ARG A 122 12.28 -2.82 -8.65
CA ARG A 122 12.58 -4.14 -8.03
C ARG A 122 12.80 -4.15 -6.52
N ILE A 123 13.47 -3.14 -5.96
CA ILE A 123 13.80 -2.96 -4.55
C ILE A 123 13.48 -1.50 -4.17
N ILE A 124 12.99 -1.28 -2.95
CA ILE A 124 12.74 0.05 -2.37
C ILE A 124 13.55 0.16 -1.06
N SER A 125 14.01 1.37 -0.71
CA SER A 125 14.66 1.59 0.59
C SER A 125 13.65 1.50 1.75
N PRO A 126 13.96 0.86 2.90
CA PRO A 126 13.10 0.87 4.09
C PRO A 126 12.74 2.28 4.60
N THR A 127 13.48 3.31 4.19
CA THR A 127 13.26 4.71 4.58
C THR A 127 12.73 5.59 3.46
N ALA A 128 12.38 5.04 2.28
CA ALA A 128 11.99 5.80 1.10
C ALA A 128 10.86 6.80 1.35
N PHE A 129 9.80 6.38 2.07
CA PHE A 129 8.61 7.19 2.34
C PHE A 129 8.62 7.84 3.74
N ARG A 130 9.76 7.82 4.44
CA ARG A 130 9.87 8.28 5.83
C ARG A 130 9.60 9.78 5.93
N GLY A 131 8.54 10.16 6.63
CA GLY A 131 8.15 11.55 6.89
C GLY A 131 7.02 12.07 5.98
N LEU A 132 6.52 11.26 5.04
CA LEU A 132 5.35 11.59 4.22
C LEU A 132 4.04 11.41 5.00
N SER A 133 3.94 12.05 6.17
CA SER A 133 2.86 11.84 7.14
C SER A 133 1.47 12.25 6.64
N ARG A 134 1.39 13.12 5.63
CA ARG A 134 0.18 13.59 4.96
C ARG A 134 -0.18 12.83 3.68
N LEU A 135 0.57 11.79 3.33
CA LEU A 135 0.34 11.03 2.10
C LEU A 135 -0.97 10.25 2.21
N HIS A 136 -1.92 10.52 1.32
CA HIS A 136 -3.21 9.83 1.22
C HIS A 136 -3.19 8.71 0.18
N THR A 137 -2.42 8.88 -0.89
CA THR A 137 -2.40 7.98 -2.04
C THR A 137 -0.96 7.66 -2.46
N LEU A 138 -0.61 6.37 -2.48
CA LEU A 138 0.71 5.86 -2.87
C LEU A 138 0.60 4.77 -3.93
N HIS A 139 1.20 4.99 -5.09
CA HIS A 139 1.21 4.03 -6.19
C HIS A 139 2.60 3.42 -6.39
N LEU A 140 2.67 2.10 -6.24
CA LEU A 140 3.84 1.23 -6.44
C LEU A 140 3.47 -0.01 -7.27
N HIS A 141 2.46 0.12 -8.13
CA HIS A 141 2.00 -0.93 -9.03
C HIS A 141 2.96 -1.09 -10.22
N ARG A 142 3.16 -2.30 -10.74
CA ARG A 142 4.11 -2.54 -11.86
C ARG A 142 5.53 -2.05 -11.58
N CYS A 143 5.98 -2.15 -10.33
CA CYS A 143 7.31 -1.72 -9.90
C CYS A 143 8.36 -2.85 -9.90
N GLY A 144 7.99 -4.04 -10.37
CA GLY A 144 8.86 -5.23 -10.41
C GLY A 144 9.21 -5.82 -9.04
N LEU A 145 8.55 -5.38 -7.96
CA LEU A 145 8.94 -5.66 -6.57
C LEU A 145 8.80 -7.14 -6.22
N SER A 146 9.86 -7.75 -5.66
CA SER A 146 9.83 -9.14 -5.15
C SER A 146 9.52 -9.23 -3.65
N GLU A 147 9.83 -8.18 -2.90
CA GLU A 147 9.63 -8.07 -1.45
C GLU A 147 9.34 -6.61 -1.07
N LEU A 148 8.80 -6.39 0.13
CA LEU A 148 8.66 -5.07 0.74
C LEU A 148 9.50 -5.03 2.03
N PRO A 149 10.43 -4.07 2.19
CA PRO A 149 11.26 -4.01 3.38
C PRO A 149 10.43 -3.76 4.64
N VAL A 150 10.83 -4.39 5.76
CA VAL A 150 10.19 -4.21 7.06
C VAL A 150 10.16 -2.72 7.45
N GLY A 151 8.96 -2.19 7.68
CA GLY A 151 8.74 -0.80 8.06
C GLY A 151 8.75 0.22 6.91
N VAL A 152 8.74 -0.19 5.63
CA VAL A 152 8.74 0.73 4.48
C VAL A 152 7.58 1.74 4.48
N PHE A 153 6.42 1.37 5.05
CA PHE A 153 5.24 2.25 5.19
C PHE A 153 5.08 2.88 6.58
N ARG A 154 6.11 2.79 7.45
CA ARG A 154 6.04 3.25 8.84
C ARG A 154 5.83 4.77 8.91
N GLY A 155 4.84 5.21 9.67
CA GLY A 155 4.48 6.62 9.86
C GLY A 155 3.59 7.23 8.77
N LEU A 156 3.10 6.45 7.80
CA LEU A 156 2.16 6.92 6.76
C LEU A 156 0.70 6.95 7.29
N PHE A 157 0.49 7.61 8.44
CA PHE A 157 -0.77 7.56 9.18
C PHE A 157 -1.99 8.11 8.41
N SER A 158 -1.78 9.00 7.43
CA SER A 158 -2.85 9.55 6.58
C SER A 158 -3.20 8.68 5.35
N LEU A 159 -2.50 7.57 5.11
CA LEU A 159 -2.64 6.81 3.87
C LEU A 159 -4.02 6.13 3.78
N GLN A 160 -4.70 6.34 2.65
CA GLN A 160 -6.03 5.82 2.32
C GLN A 160 -5.94 4.78 1.20
N HIS A 161 -5.13 5.03 0.16
CA HIS A 161 -5.00 4.16 -1.01
C HIS A 161 -3.57 3.69 -1.22
N LEU A 162 -3.37 2.36 -1.27
CA LEU A 162 -2.08 1.73 -1.52
C LEU A 162 -2.17 0.73 -2.68
N TYR A 163 -1.51 1.06 -3.78
CA TYR A 163 -1.48 0.25 -5.01
C TYR A 163 -0.17 -0.53 -5.11
N LEU A 164 -0.24 -1.85 -4.96
CA LEU A 164 0.90 -2.79 -5.01
C LEU A 164 0.66 -3.93 -6.01
N GLN A 165 -0.39 -3.84 -6.84
CA GLN A 165 -0.74 -4.84 -7.85
C GLN A 165 0.28 -4.94 -8.99
N ASP A 166 0.19 -6.02 -9.77
CA ASP A 166 1.07 -6.30 -10.92
C ASP A 166 2.58 -6.30 -10.55
N ASN A 167 2.92 -6.81 -9.36
CA ASN A 167 4.30 -6.97 -8.89
C ASN A 167 4.68 -8.46 -8.82
N SER A 168 5.80 -8.79 -8.17
CA SER A 168 6.28 -10.16 -7.96
C SER A 168 6.36 -10.56 -6.49
N LEU A 169 5.60 -9.90 -5.61
CA LEU A 169 5.68 -10.07 -4.15
C LEU A 169 5.39 -11.53 -3.75
N LEU A 170 6.40 -12.21 -3.19
CA LEU A 170 6.26 -13.63 -2.77
C LEU A 170 5.60 -13.76 -1.39
N THR A 171 5.86 -12.80 -0.52
CA THR A 171 5.41 -12.73 0.88
C THR A 171 5.32 -11.27 1.30
N LEU A 172 4.45 -10.98 2.26
CA LEU A 172 4.47 -9.75 3.05
C LEU A 172 4.85 -10.14 4.49
N HIS A 173 5.56 -9.28 5.20
CA HIS A 173 5.90 -9.54 6.61
C HIS A 173 4.71 -9.22 7.52
N ASP A 174 4.65 -9.89 8.67
CA ASP A 174 3.78 -9.48 9.78
C ASP A 174 4.04 -8.00 10.14
N ASP A 175 2.99 -7.28 10.55
CA ASP A 175 3.01 -5.85 10.90
C ASP A 175 3.43 -4.88 9.75
N THR A 176 3.53 -5.33 8.49
CA THR A 176 3.91 -4.47 7.33
C THR A 176 3.03 -3.22 7.17
N PHE A 177 1.74 -3.32 7.53
CA PHE A 177 0.76 -2.24 7.41
C PHE A 177 0.30 -1.64 8.74
N LEU A 178 1.01 -1.92 9.85
CA LEU A 178 0.56 -1.64 11.23
C LEU A 178 0.14 -0.18 11.49
N ASP A 179 0.86 0.78 10.91
CA ASP A 179 0.60 2.22 11.08
C ASP A 179 -0.55 2.75 10.19
N LEU A 180 -1.05 1.94 9.24
CA LEU A 180 -1.97 2.38 8.18
C LEU A 180 -3.45 2.34 8.60
N ALA A 181 -3.74 2.87 9.79
CA ALA A 181 -5.07 2.81 10.41
C ALA A 181 -6.19 3.54 9.63
N ASN A 182 -5.83 4.43 8.70
CA ASN A 182 -6.75 5.15 7.80
C ASN A 182 -6.88 4.52 6.40
N LEU A 183 -6.18 3.40 6.12
CA LEU A 183 -6.19 2.78 4.80
C LEU A 183 -7.57 2.24 4.47
N THR A 184 -8.14 2.66 3.34
CA THR A 184 -9.43 2.23 2.83
C THR A 184 -9.28 1.16 1.75
N TYR A 185 -8.38 1.35 0.78
CA TYR A 185 -8.18 0.43 -0.34
C TYR A 185 -6.74 -0.12 -0.40
N LEU A 186 -6.62 -1.45 -0.42
CA LEU A 186 -5.36 -2.18 -0.56
C LEU A 186 -5.40 -3.12 -1.77
N PHE A 187 -4.60 -2.81 -2.78
CA PHE A 187 -4.52 -3.57 -4.03
C PHE A 187 -3.24 -4.42 -4.05
N LEU A 188 -3.39 -5.74 -3.87
CA LEU A 188 -2.31 -6.73 -3.84
C LEU A 188 -2.45 -7.81 -4.93
N HIS A 189 -3.41 -7.64 -5.84
CA HIS A 189 -3.72 -8.61 -6.88
C HIS A 189 -2.62 -8.73 -7.95
N ASN A 190 -2.61 -9.85 -8.69
CA ASN A 190 -1.57 -10.18 -9.67
C ASN A 190 -0.15 -10.09 -9.06
N ASN A 191 0.07 -10.90 -8.03
CA ASN A 191 1.33 -11.04 -7.29
C ASN A 191 1.61 -12.54 -7.05
N LYS A 192 2.59 -12.88 -6.21
CA LYS A 192 3.05 -14.26 -5.96
C LYS A 192 2.83 -14.70 -4.50
N ILE A 193 1.94 -14.02 -3.77
CA ILE A 193 1.69 -14.24 -2.35
C ILE A 193 1.10 -15.64 -2.13
N LYS A 194 1.70 -16.43 -1.24
CA LYS A 194 1.30 -17.83 -0.98
C LYS A 194 0.47 -18.06 0.28
N THR A 195 0.56 -17.17 1.25
CA THR A 195 -0.05 -17.33 2.57
C THR A 195 -0.44 -15.97 3.14
N VAL A 196 -1.60 -15.86 3.76
CA VAL A 196 -1.98 -14.68 4.55
C VAL A 196 -1.88 -15.06 6.03
N THR A 197 -1.01 -14.37 6.79
CA THR A 197 -0.73 -14.66 8.20
C THR A 197 -1.58 -13.84 9.16
N ASP A 198 -1.67 -14.27 10.41
CA ASP A 198 -2.48 -13.66 11.48
C ASP A 198 -2.16 -12.16 11.71
N HIS A 199 -0.95 -11.68 11.38
CA HIS A 199 -0.57 -10.27 11.52
C HIS A 199 -0.17 -9.57 10.20
N MET A 200 -0.31 -10.21 9.04
CA MET A 200 -0.03 -9.57 7.74
C MET A 200 -0.88 -8.32 7.50
N LEU A 201 -2.15 -8.35 7.94
CA LEU A 201 -3.17 -7.34 7.66
C LEU A 201 -3.61 -6.59 8.94
N ARG A 202 -2.82 -6.70 10.02
CA ARG A 202 -3.08 -6.08 11.32
C ARG A 202 -3.02 -4.56 11.24
N GLY A 203 -3.86 -3.88 12.03
CA GLY A 203 -3.93 -2.41 12.07
C GLY A 203 -4.81 -1.78 10.98
N LEU A 204 -5.24 -2.54 9.96
CA LEU A 204 -6.06 -2.10 8.84
C LEU A 204 -7.56 -1.90 9.22
N VAL A 205 -7.81 -1.22 10.33
CA VAL A 205 -9.14 -1.02 10.95
C VAL A 205 -10.12 -0.14 10.15
N SER A 206 -9.64 0.51 9.08
CA SER A 206 -10.47 1.33 8.19
C SER A 206 -10.66 0.74 6.79
N LEU A 207 -10.16 -0.48 6.53
CA LEU A 207 -10.14 -1.06 5.20
C LEU A 207 -11.55 -1.39 4.70
N ASP A 208 -11.91 -0.85 3.53
CA ASP A 208 -13.14 -1.10 2.77
C ASP A 208 -12.92 -2.19 1.70
N ARG A 209 -11.75 -2.18 1.06
CA ARG A 209 -11.46 -3.05 -0.11
C ARG A 209 -10.09 -3.71 0.00
N LEU A 210 -10.08 -5.04 -0.10
CA LEU A 210 -8.88 -5.87 -0.11
C LEU A 210 -8.88 -6.76 -1.36
N LEU A 211 -7.99 -6.45 -2.31
CA LEU A 211 -7.89 -7.19 -3.57
C LEU A 211 -6.64 -8.09 -3.55
N LEU A 212 -6.84 -9.38 -3.29
CA LEU A 212 -5.83 -10.45 -3.23
C LEU A 212 -5.99 -11.51 -4.34
N HIS A 213 -6.82 -11.23 -5.35
CA HIS A 213 -7.05 -12.14 -6.47
C HIS A 213 -5.80 -12.30 -7.36
N GLN A 214 -5.76 -13.34 -8.21
CA GLN A 214 -4.61 -13.62 -9.07
C GLN A 214 -3.30 -13.67 -8.28
N ASN A 215 -3.29 -14.46 -7.20
CA ASN A 215 -2.10 -14.75 -6.39
C ASN A 215 -1.94 -16.27 -6.29
N LEU A 216 -1.03 -16.73 -5.43
CA LEU A 216 -0.74 -18.15 -5.20
C LEU A 216 -1.23 -18.62 -3.82
N VAL A 217 -2.22 -17.92 -3.23
CA VAL A 217 -2.60 -18.14 -1.83
C VAL A 217 -3.17 -19.54 -1.65
N THR A 218 -2.50 -20.39 -0.89
CA THR A 218 -2.96 -21.74 -0.52
C THR A 218 -3.68 -21.76 0.82
N PHE A 219 -3.34 -20.83 1.72
CA PHE A 219 -3.80 -20.82 3.10
C PHE A 219 -3.94 -19.40 3.66
N VAL A 220 -4.98 -19.21 4.47
CA VAL A 220 -5.24 -18.00 5.27
C VAL A 220 -5.29 -18.44 6.73
N GLN A 221 -4.51 -17.78 7.59
CA GLN A 221 -4.49 -18.09 9.02
C GLN A 221 -5.75 -17.55 9.72
N ARG A 222 -6.13 -18.22 10.82
CA ARG A 222 -7.44 -18.10 11.49
C ARG A 222 -7.82 -16.68 11.94
N LYS A 223 -6.84 -15.80 12.21
CA LYS A 223 -7.04 -14.41 12.66
C LYS A 223 -6.62 -13.38 11.62
N ALA A 224 -6.19 -13.79 10.42
CA ALA A 224 -5.68 -12.89 9.38
C ALA A 224 -6.61 -11.73 9.00
N PHE A 225 -7.92 -11.86 9.24
CA PHE A 225 -8.93 -10.83 8.97
C PHE A 225 -9.52 -10.18 10.24
N HIS A 226 -8.98 -10.43 11.43
CA HIS A 226 -9.54 -10.01 12.74
C HIS A 226 -9.85 -8.51 12.84
N ASP A 227 -8.97 -7.65 12.32
CA ASP A 227 -9.08 -6.19 12.41
C ASP A 227 -9.98 -5.59 11.31
N LEU A 228 -10.30 -6.36 10.26
CA LEU A 228 -10.91 -5.89 9.00
C LEU A 228 -12.44 -5.68 9.09
N ARG A 229 -12.93 -5.18 10.22
CA ARG A 229 -14.37 -5.12 10.55
C ARG A 229 -15.20 -4.24 9.62
N LYS A 230 -14.59 -3.25 8.95
CA LYS A 230 -15.24 -2.36 7.97
C LYS A 230 -15.21 -2.89 6.53
N LEU A 231 -14.55 -4.01 6.26
CA LEU A 231 -14.30 -4.49 4.91
C LEU A 231 -15.60 -4.86 4.18
N THR A 232 -15.97 -4.11 3.14
CA THR A 232 -17.13 -4.43 2.30
C THR A 232 -16.79 -5.37 1.16
N THR A 233 -15.54 -5.32 0.65
CA THR A 233 -15.14 -6.00 -0.59
C THR A 233 -13.87 -6.83 -0.40
N LEU A 234 -13.98 -8.16 -0.58
CA LEU A 234 -12.86 -9.10 -0.49
C LEU A 234 -12.75 -9.95 -1.77
N PHE A 235 -11.66 -9.79 -2.50
CA PHE A 235 -11.36 -10.58 -3.70
C PHE A 235 -10.21 -11.56 -3.42
N LEU A 236 -10.52 -12.86 -3.45
CA LEU A 236 -9.60 -13.99 -3.30
C LEU A 236 -9.73 -14.98 -4.48
N PHE A 237 -10.45 -14.62 -5.54
CA PHE A 237 -10.64 -15.45 -6.73
C PHE A 237 -9.34 -15.63 -7.54
N PHE A 238 -9.23 -16.70 -8.33
CA PHE A 238 -7.98 -17.10 -9.00
C PHE A 238 -6.79 -17.14 -8.03
N ASN A 239 -6.89 -18.03 -7.04
CA ASN A 239 -5.84 -18.39 -6.09
C ASN A 239 -5.75 -19.92 -6.01
N ASN A 240 -5.01 -20.45 -5.04
CA ASN A 240 -4.85 -21.89 -4.82
C ASN A 240 -5.46 -22.37 -3.50
N LEU A 241 -6.51 -21.68 -3.02
CA LEU A 241 -7.16 -22.00 -1.75
C LEU A 241 -7.87 -23.34 -1.84
N THR A 242 -7.61 -24.21 -0.86
CA THR A 242 -8.28 -25.51 -0.72
C THR A 242 -9.36 -25.48 0.35
N VAL A 243 -9.13 -24.72 1.43
CA VAL A 243 -10.02 -24.57 2.59
C VAL A 243 -9.93 -23.14 3.11
N LEU A 244 -11.07 -22.62 3.56
CA LEU A 244 -11.22 -21.39 4.35
C LEU A 244 -12.29 -21.71 5.42
N THR A 245 -12.21 -21.14 6.62
CA THR A 245 -13.15 -21.46 7.73
C THR A 245 -14.09 -20.31 8.03
N GLY A 246 -15.28 -20.62 8.55
CA GLY A 246 -16.22 -19.61 9.06
C GLY A 246 -15.57 -18.69 10.10
N GLU A 247 -14.78 -19.27 11.00
CA GLU A 247 -14.02 -18.57 12.06
C GLU A 247 -13.06 -17.50 11.52
N THR A 248 -12.56 -17.67 10.29
CA THR A 248 -11.68 -16.71 9.60
C THR A 248 -12.50 -15.56 8.99
N MET A 249 -13.77 -15.81 8.69
CA MET A 249 -14.70 -14.89 8.02
C MET A 249 -15.62 -14.14 9.01
N ASP A 250 -15.85 -14.68 10.22
CA ASP A 250 -16.67 -14.06 11.28
C ASP A 250 -16.32 -12.60 11.61
N PRO A 251 -15.04 -12.15 11.58
CA PRO A 251 -14.70 -10.74 11.84
C PRO A 251 -15.20 -9.76 10.77
N LEU A 252 -15.52 -10.24 9.55
CA LEU A 252 -15.87 -9.44 8.38
C LEU A 252 -17.33 -8.97 8.39
N VAL A 253 -17.76 -8.36 9.51
CA VAL A 253 -19.16 -8.03 9.80
C VAL A 253 -19.80 -7.02 8.83
N SER A 254 -18.99 -6.24 8.09
CA SER A 254 -19.47 -5.27 7.09
C SER A 254 -19.42 -5.80 5.65
N LEU A 255 -19.11 -7.09 5.43
CA LEU A 255 -18.83 -7.64 4.10
C LEU A 255 -20.08 -7.70 3.22
N GLN A 256 -19.98 -7.11 2.02
CA GLN A 256 -21.05 -7.01 1.03
C GLN A 256 -20.75 -7.80 -0.25
N TYR A 257 -19.48 -7.91 -0.62
CA TYR A 257 -19.07 -8.42 -1.93
C TYR A 257 -17.83 -9.34 -1.82
N LEU A 258 -18.02 -10.64 -2.05
CA LEU A 258 -17.01 -11.69 -1.85
C LEU A 258 -16.77 -12.48 -3.15
N ARG A 259 -15.51 -12.57 -3.60
CA ARG A 259 -15.14 -13.35 -4.79
C ARG A 259 -14.11 -14.43 -4.43
N LEU A 260 -14.48 -15.68 -4.65
CA LEU A 260 -13.77 -16.91 -4.25
C LEU A 260 -13.70 -17.97 -5.38
N ASN A 261 -14.28 -17.69 -6.56
CA ASN A 261 -14.25 -18.58 -7.73
C ASN A 261 -12.81 -18.84 -8.24
N GLY A 262 -12.59 -19.94 -8.97
CA GLY A 262 -11.25 -20.29 -9.46
C GLY A 262 -10.25 -20.55 -8.33
N ASN A 263 -10.64 -21.42 -7.40
CA ASN A 263 -9.83 -21.95 -6.30
C ASN A 263 -10.08 -23.47 -6.22
N GLN A 264 -9.22 -24.24 -5.53
CA GLN A 264 -9.25 -25.70 -5.51
C GLN A 264 -10.05 -26.26 -4.31
N TRP A 265 -11.30 -25.79 -4.13
CA TRP A 265 -12.08 -26.04 -2.92
C TRP A 265 -12.28 -27.53 -2.60
N ILE A 266 -11.96 -27.93 -1.38
CA ILE A 266 -12.20 -29.28 -0.84
C ILE A 266 -13.52 -29.26 -0.07
N CYS A 267 -14.58 -29.80 -0.69
CA CYS A 267 -15.92 -29.88 -0.12
C CYS A 267 -16.09 -31.14 0.73
N ASP A 268 -15.39 -31.19 1.87
CA ASP A 268 -15.50 -32.24 2.89
C ASP A 268 -15.84 -31.66 4.26
N CYS A 269 -15.63 -32.44 5.32
CA CYS A 269 -15.79 -32.02 6.72
C CYS A 269 -15.21 -30.63 7.06
N ARG A 270 -14.12 -30.20 6.38
CA ARG A 270 -13.44 -28.92 6.63
C ARG A 270 -14.21 -27.73 6.08
N ALA A 271 -14.91 -27.89 4.96
CA ALA A 271 -15.73 -26.85 4.34
C ALA A 271 -17.01 -26.54 5.14
N ARG A 272 -17.39 -27.40 6.09
CA ARG A 272 -18.62 -27.27 6.88
C ARG A 272 -18.75 -25.91 7.57
N THR A 273 -17.70 -25.42 8.24
CA THR A 273 -17.75 -24.12 8.93
C THR A 273 -17.98 -22.93 7.98
N LEU A 274 -17.44 -22.99 6.76
CA LEU A 274 -17.66 -21.98 5.73
C LEU A 274 -19.05 -22.10 5.10
N TRP A 275 -19.54 -23.33 4.92
CA TRP A 275 -20.90 -23.63 4.46
C TRP A 275 -21.97 -23.12 5.45
N ASP A 276 -21.73 -23.30 6.75
CA ASP A 276 -22.55 -22.77 7.85
C ASP A 276 -22.54 -21.22 7.83
N TRP A 277 -21.35 -20.60 7.73
CA TRP A 277 -21.20 -19.14 7.59
C TRP A 277 -21.97 -18.59 6.37
N PHE A 278 -21.93 -19.28 5.23
CA PHE A 278 -22.71 -18.93 4.04
C PHE A 278 -24.23 -19.03 4.20
N LYS A 279 -24.77 -19.62 5.28
CA LYS A 279 -26.21 -19.55 5.59
C LYS A 279 -26.59 -18.24 6.30
N GLY A 280 -25.64 -17.60 6.98
CA GLY A 280 -25.83 -16.29 7.62
C GLY A 280 -25.45 -15.10 6.72
N PHE A 281 -24.56 -15.31 5.75
CA PHE A 281 -24.05 -14.24 4.87
C PHE A 281 -25.13 -13.67 3.94
N LYS A 282 -25.42 -12.38 4.09
CA LYS A 282 -26.45 -11.65 3.29
C LYS A 282 -25.87 -10.90 2.08
N GLY A 283 -24.55 -10.87 1.91
CA GLY A 283 -23.88 -10.21 0.80
C GLY A 283 -23.87 -11.04 -0.49
N SER A 284 -23.40 -10.44 -1.58
CA SER A 284 -23.19 -11.15 -2.85
C SER A 284 -21.89 -11.94 -2.83
N SER A 285 -21.95 -13.19 -3.31
CA SER A 285 -20.80 -14.08 -3.41
C SER A 285 -20.70 -14.76 -4.78
N SER A 286 -19.48 -14.91 -5.31
CA SER A 286 -19.24 -15.83 -6.44
C SER A 286 -19.60 -17.26 -6.07
N GLU A 287 -19.70 -18.14 -7.07
CA GLU A 287 -19.77 -19.58 -6.83
C GLU A 287 -18.45 -20.11 -6.24
N LEU A 288 -18.55 -21.18 -5.45
CA LEU A 288 -17.43 -21.92 -4.87
C LEU A 288 -17.47 -23.35 -5.40
N GLU A 289 -17.05 -23.55 -6.65
CA GLU A 289 -16.98 -24.86 -7.27
C GLU A 289 -16.07 -25.80 -6.48
N CYS A 290 -16.61 -26.92 -6.03
CA CYS A 290 -15.86 -28.00 -5.41
C CYS A 290 -14.89 -28.63 -6.43
N HIS A 291 -13.61 -28.70 -6.09
CA HIS A 291 -12.61 -29.44 -6.87
C HIS A 291 -12.59 -30.92 -6.49
N VAL A 292 -12.65 -31.22 -5.19
CA VAL A 292 -12.71 -32.58 -4.61
C VAL A 292 -13.67 -32.61 -3.41
N PRO A 293 -14.21 -33.78 -3.00
CA PRO A 293 -14.09 -35.11 -3.63
C PRO A 293 -14.84 -35.21 -4.97
N ALA A 294 -14.47 -36.17 -5.81
CA ALA A 294 -15.02 -36.33 -7.17
C ALA A 294 -16.57 -36.42 -7.22
N ARG A 295 -17.23 -36.98 -6.17
CA ARG A 295 -18.70 -37.02 -6.05
C ARG A 295 -19.39 -35.64 -5.96
N LEU A 296 -18.61 -34.59 -5.70
CA LEU A 296 -19.05 -33.19 -5.61
C LEU A 296 -18.40 -32.28 -6.67
N ALA A 297 -17.48 -32.78 -7.50
CA ALA A 297 -16.73 -31.93 -8.44
C ALA A 297 -17.65 -31.08 -9.32
N GLY A 298 -17.35 -29.79 -9.44
CA GLY A 298 -18.14 -28.80 -10.20
C GLY A 298 -19.45 -28.35 -9.55
N LYS A 299 -19.81 -28.82 -8.34
CA LYS A 299 -20.95 -28.29 -7.58
C LYS A 299 -20.53 -27.06 -6.79
N ASP A 300 -21.38 -26.02 -6.73
CA ASP A 300 -21.19 -24.88 -5.84
C ASP A 300 -21.43 -25.28 -4.37
N LEU A 301 -20.41 -25.16 -3.52
CA LEU A 301 -20.44 -25.48 -2.08
C LEU A 301 -21.69 -24.92 -1.40
N LYS A 302 -22.08 -23.68 -1.71
CA LYS A 302 -23.21 -22.99 -1.07
C LYS A 302 -24.55 -23.73 -1.24
N ARG A 303 -24.69 -24.48 -2.34
CA ARG A 303 -25.90 -25.25 -2.73
C ARG A 303 -25.95 -26.67 -2.15
N LEU A 304 -24.87 -27.14 -1.53
CA LEU A 304 -24.83 -28.47 -0.90
C LEU A 304 -25.67 -28.55 0.38
N LYS A 305 -25.97 -29.78 0.82
CA LYS A 305 -26.63 -30.10 2.10
C LYS A 305 -25.59 -30.50 3.15
N SER A 306 -25.95 -30.42 4.43
CA SER A 306 -25.03 -30.79 5.53
C SER A 306 -24.44 -32.22 5.39
N PRO A 307 -25.21 -33.27 5.00
CA PRO A 307 -24.65 -34.62 4.79
C PRO A 307 -23.74 -34.75 3.56
N ASP A 308 -23.80 -33.84 2.59
CA ASP A 308 -22.84 -33.86 1.47
C ASP A 308 -21.40 -33.58 1.97
N LEU A 309 -21.26 -32.87 3.10
CA LEU A 309 -20.00 -32.47 3.73
C LEU A 309 -19.59 -33.42 4.88
N GLU A 310 -20.16 -34.61 4.95
CA GLU A 310 -19.75 -35.65 5.91
C GLU A 310 -18.59 -36.50 5.36
N GLY A 311 -17.73 -36.94 6.30
CA GLY A 311 -16.42 -37.52 6.00
C GLY A 311 -15.35 -36.46 5.67
N CYS A 312 -14.11 -36.75 6.04
CA CYS A 312 -12.95 -35.96 5.65
C CYS A 312 -12.23 -36.67 4.48
N TYR A 313 -11.84 -35.92 3.45
CA TYR A 313 -11.09 -36.44 2.32
C TYR A 313 -9.60 -36.52 2.67
N GLU A 314 -9.16 -37.70 3.09
CA GLU A 314 -7.74 -38.02 3.21
C GLU A 314 -7.11 -38.19 1.83
N SER A 315 -6.00 -37.49 1.58
CA SER A 315 -5.23 -37.60 0.33
C SER A 315 -4.27 -38.80 0.35
N SER A 316 -4.78 -39.98 0.72
CA SER A 316 -4.00 -41.20 0.99
C SER A 316 -3.65 -41.99 -0.27
N GLN A 317 -3.00 -41.33 -1.24
CA GLN A 317 -2.29 -42.00 -2.35
C GLN A 317 -1.26 -41.10 -3.04
N HIS A 318 0.02 -41.24 -2.66
CA HIS A 318 1.18 -41.19 -3.57
C HIS A 318 2.52 -41.53 -2.86
N THR A 319 2.52 -42.51 -1.95
CA THR A 319 3.75 -43.20 -1.55
C THR A 319 3.84 -44.53 -2.29
N TRP A 320 4.88 -44.71 -3.10
CA TRP A 320 5.22 -46.01 -3.69
C TRP A 320 5.71 -46.94 -2.58
N VAL A 321 4.82 -47.78 -2.04
CA VAL A 321 5.23 -48.91 -1.20
C VAL A 321 5.82 -49.97 -2.12
N SER A 322 7.14 -49.89 -2.32
CA SER A 322 7.91 -50.93 -3.01
C SER A 322 7.80 -52.25 -2.24
N VAL A 323 7.01 -53.18 -2.76
CA VAL A 323 6.76 -54.48 -2.12
C VAL A 323 8.00 -55.38 -2.24
N PHE A 324 8.96 -55.19 -1.33
CA PHE A 324 10.06 -56.11 -1.15
C PHE A 324 9.56 -57.38 -0.45
N SER A 325 9.30 -58.40 -1.25
CA SER A 325 9.01 -59.75 -0.75
C SER A 325 10.26 -60.37 -0.13
N SER A 326 10.28 -60.55 1.19
CA SER A 326 11.21 -61.42 1.88
C SER A 326 10.45 -62.38 2.81
N LYS A 327 10.70 -63.69 2.64
CA LYS A 327 9.91 -64.75 3.28
C LYS A 327 10.12 -64.77 4.78
N ALA A 328 9.04 -64.99 5.53
CA ALA A 328 9.13 -65.34 6.94
C ALA A 328 9.92 -66.64 7.15
N ARG A 329 10.66 -66.73 8.26
CA ARG A 329 11.26 -67.98 8.75
C ARG A 329 10.92 -68.15 10.23
N SER A 330 10.47 -69.34 10.61
CA SER A 330 10.03 -69.65 11.97
C SER A 330 11.21 -69.72 12.95
N GLY A 331 11.01 -69.20 14.17
CA GLY A 331 11.89 -69.32 15.32
C GLY A 331 11.08 -69.03 16.59
N LYS A 332 11.19 -69.90 17.60
CA LYS A 332 10.31 -69.91 18.79
C LYS A 332 11.11 -70.34 20.02
N LEU A 333 11.25 -69.50 21.05
CA LEU A 333 11.36 -69.95 22.44
C LEU A 333 11.19 -68.82 23.50
N THR A 334 10.72 -69.24 24.68
CA THR A 334 10.93 -68.68 26.04
C THR A 334 10.86 -67.16 26.30
N THR A 335 9.73 -66.75 26.90
CA THR A 335 9.64 -66.18 28.26
C THR A 335 10.83 -65.40 28.84
N GLU A 336 10.60 -64.13 29.21
CA GLU A 336 10.47 -63.75 30.63
C GLU A 336 9.78 -62.39 30.82
N SER A 337 9.38 -62.09 32.06
CA SER A 337 8.83 -60.80 32.53
C SER A 337 8.99 -60.76 34.05
N PRO A 338 9.42 -59.64 34.66
CA PRO A 338 8.41 -58.68 35.14
C PRO A 338 8.85 -57.19 35.22
N LEU A 339 7.84 -56.30 35.36
CA LEU A 339 7.79 -55.05 36.17
C LEU A 339 9.07 -54.17 36.30
N ARG A 340 9.06 -52.83 36.14
CA ARG A 340 8.11 -51.85 36.71
C ARG A 340 8.33 -50.43 36.12
N ALA A 341 7.37 -49.52 36.32
CA ALA A 341 7.37 -48.14 35.80
C ALA A 341 8.38 -47.15 36.44
N GLY A 342 8.71 -46.07 35.71
CA GLY A 342 9.42 -44.89 36.25
C GLY A 342 9.67 -43.76 35.21
N ILE A 343 9.12 -42.56 35.44
CA ILE A 343 9.27 -41.32 34.63
C ILE A 343 9.23 -40.13 35.64
N PRO A 344 9.87 -38.95 35.44
CA PRO A 344 11.09 -38.59 34.69
C PRO A 344 12.18 -37.96 35.62
N ARG A 345 13.30 -37.47 35.06
CA ARG A 345 14.02 -36.27 35.56
C ARG A 345 14.63 -35.45 34.42
N CYS A 346 14.84 -34.17 34.66
CA CYS A 346 15.29 -33.17 33.67
C CYS A 346 16.76 -32.75 33.90
N CYS A 347 17.34 -32.18 32.83
CA CYS A 347 18.42 -31.19 32.74
C CYS A 347 19.41 -30.97 33.91
N LEU A 348 20.70 -31.04 33.60
CA LEU A 348 21.73 -29.98 33.75
C LEU A 348 22.95 -30.42 32.89
N SER A 349 23.44 -29.57 31.97
CA SER A 349 24.60 -28.66 32.12
C SER A 349 25.93 -29.29 31.69
N ASP A 350 26.62 -28.69 30.72
CA ASP A 350 27.82 -27.88 31.00
C ASP A 350 28.30 -27.10 29.76
N ASN A 351 29.05 -26.02 30.01
CA ASN A 351 29.66 -25.16 28.99
C ASN A 351 31.15 -25.51 28.82
N ASP A 352 31.73 -25.30 27.63
CA ASP A 352 32.67 -24.18 27.48
C ASP A 352 33.17 -23.84 26.05
N LYS A 353 33.33 -22.52 25.85
CA LYS A 353 34.41 -21.79 25.14
C LYS A 353 35.07 -22.38 23.86
N SER A 354 34.79 -21.71 22.74
CA SER A 354 35.74 -21.02 21.82
C SER A 354 36.93 -21.80 21.18
N SER A 355 37.58 -21.37 20.08
CA SER A 355 37.69 -20.05 19.46
C SER A 355 38.09 -20.09 17.97
N ILE A 356 38.15 -18.89 17.38
CA ILE A 356 38.57 -18.49 16.02
C ILE A 356 39.88 -19.17 15.53
N ILE A 357 39.87 -19.65 14.27
CA ILE A 357 41.01 -19.48 13.33
C ILE A 357 40.45 -19.02 11.97
N SER A 358 41.15 -18.10 11.32
CA SER A 358 40.90 -17.67 9.94
C SER A 358 42.15 -17.89 9.09
N SER A 359 41.99 -18.31 7.83
CA SER A 359 43.08 -18.30 6.85
C SER A 359 42.54 -18.05 5.43
N LYS A 360 43.32 -17.33 4.62
CA LYS A 360 43.11 -17.15 3.17
C LYS A 360 44.17 -17.95 2.43
N GLY A 361 43.78 -18.67 1.38
CA GLY A 361 44.67 -19.33 0.43
C GLY A 361 44.09 -19.21 -0.98
N LEU A 362 44.88 -18.67 -1.92
CA LEU A 362 44.50 -18.38 -3.30
C LEU A 362 44.65 -19.63 -4.22
N PRO A 363 44.21 -19.59 -5.49
CA PRO A 363 43.43 -20.69 -6.09
C PRO A 363 44.21 -21.50 -7.14
N ASP A 364 43.55 -22.48 -7.77
CA ASP A 364 43.96 -22.86 -9.13
C ASP A 364 42.87 -23.42 -10.09
N GLN A 365 43.14 -23.18 -11.37
CA GLN A 365 42.69 -23.78 -12.65
C GLN A 365 41.39 -24.62 -12.81
N SER A 366 40.41 -23.97 -13.46
CA SER A 366 39.73 -24.39 -14.72
C SER A 366 39.78 -25.86 -15.22
N SER A 367 38.60 -26.41 -15.56
CA SER A 367 38.42 -27.13 -16.84
C SER A 367 36.97 -27.14 -17.38
N TYR A 368 36.89 -26.83 -18.67
CA TYR A 368 35.93 -27.23 -19.71
C TYR A 368 35.17 -28.57 -19.47
N ASN A 369 33.95 -28.80 -19.97
CA ASN A 369 33.58 -28.62 -21.39
C ASN A 369 32.05 -28.58 -21.66
N SER A 370 31.66 -28.06 -22.83
CA SER A 370 30.28 -28.08 -23.34
C SER A 370 29.96 -29.35 -24.14
N ARG A 371 28.67 -29.67 -24.31
CA ARG A 371 28.15 -30.45 -25.46
C ARG A 371 26.68 -30.11 -25.77
N GLN A 372 26.41 -29.83 -27.04
CA GLN A 372 25.07 -29.80 -27.63
C GLN A 372 24.73 -31.22 -28.16
N ILE A 373 23.45 -31.51 -28.48
CA ILE A 373 23.01 -31.87 -29.83
C ILE A 373 21.48 -32.14 -29.90
N THR A 374 20.91 -31.67 -31.01
CA THR A 374 19.55 -31.73 -31.55
C THR A 374 18.63 -32.93 -31.20
N ASN A 375 17.31 -32.69 -31.04
CA ASN A 375 16.34 -32.87 -32.14
C ASN A 375 14.87 -32.48 -31.79
N ASN A 376 14.08 -32.24 -32.85
CA ASN A 376 12.61 -32.08 -32.92
C ASN A 376 12.11 -33.14 -33.96
N PRO A 377 10.81 -33.36 -34.32
CA PRO A 377 9.61 -32.54 -34.07
C PRO A 377 8.32 -33.33 -33.70
N LEU A 378 7.16 -32.65 -33.80
CA LEU A 378 5.76 -33.15 -33.90
C LEU A 378 4.98 -33.39 -32.58
N LYS A 379 3.65 -33.16 -32.50
CA LYS A 379 2.74 -32.23 -33.23
C LYS A 379 1.33 -32.26 -32.59
N GLU A 380 0.79 -31.13 -32.11
CA GLU A 380 -0.63 -30.70 -32.09
C GLU A 380 -0.72 -29.33 -31.38
N LYS A 381 -1.18 -28.26 -32.03
CA LYS A 381 -2.59 -27.82 -32.22
C LYS A 381 -3.31 -27.46 -30.91
N GLU A 382 -3.43 -26.15 -30.66
CA GLU A 382 -4.77 -25.54 -30.49
C GLU A 382 -4.74 -24.04 -30.80
N ASN A 383 -5.92 -23.43 -30.98
CA ASN A 383 -6.09 -22.04 -31.43
C ASN A 383 -6.40 -21.12 -30.26
N ILE A 384 -5.82 -19.90 -30.24
CA ILE A 384 -6.36 -18.78 -29.48
C ILE A 384 -6.53 -17.57 -30.40
N SER A 385 -7.75 -17.03 -30.43
CA SER A 385 -8.16 -15.90 -31.26
C SER A 385 -7.62 -14.57 -30.74
N LYS A 386 -7.06 -13.74 -31.62
CA LYS A 386 -6.76 -12.33 -31.33
C LYS A 386 -8.06 -11.53 -31.30
N THR A 387 -8.36 -10.88 -30.18
CA THR A 387 -9.36 -9.79 -30.15
C THR A 387 -8.65 -8.45 -30.33
N LYS A 388 -9.20 -7.61 -31.21
CA LYS A 388 -8.56 -6.37 -31.68
C LYS A 388 -9.14 -5.19 -30.90
N LEU A 389 -8.30 -4.48 -30.15
CA LEU A 389 -8.65 -3.15 -29.64
C LEU A 389 -8.70 -2.17 -30.82
N MET A 390 -9.69 -1.28 -30.82
CA MET A 390 -9.79 -0.13 -31.71
C MET A 390 -10.05 1.11 -30.86
N GLU A 391 -9.35 2.18 -31.18
CA GLU A 391 -9.55 3.51 -30.60
C GLU A 391 -10.83 4.14 -31.16
N ALA A 392 -11.41 5.08 -30.42
CA ALA A 392 -12.52 5.91 -30.87
C ALA A 392 -12.34 7.35 -30.36
N ASP A 393 -12.46 8.30 -31.28
CA ASP A 393 -12.27 9.74 -31.08
C ASP A 393 -13.62 10.39 -30.63
N PRO A 394 -13.64 11.43 -29.77
CA PRO A 394 -14.90 11.90 -29.17
C PRO A 394 -15.52 13.08 -29.93
N ASN A 395 -16.81 12.97 -30.28
CA ASN A 395 -17.67 14.12 -30.60
C ASN A 395 -19.17 13.81 -30.29
N GLU A 396 -19.95 14.88 -30.07
CA GLU A 396 -21.32 14.93 -29.54
C GLU A 396 -22.45 14.42 -30.47
N PRO A 397 -23.74 14.36 -30.04
CA PRO A 397 -24.30 14.47 -28.68
C PRO A 397 -25.21 13.27 -28.26
N GLN A 398 -25.65 13.27 -27.00
CA GLN A 398 -26.70 12.35 -26.51
C GLN A 398 -28.11 12.84 -26.85
N ASN A 399 -29.03 11.90 -27.08
CA ASN A 399 -30.48 12.14 -26.97
C ASN A 399 -31.15 11.00 -26.17
N LYS A 400 -32.25 11.29 -25.46
CA LYS A 400 -32.85 10.38 -24.47
C LYS A 400 -34.10 9.68 -25.01
N GLU A 401 -34.23 8.38 -24.72
CA GLU A 401 -35.45 7.60 -24.35
C GLU A 401 -35.02 6.12 -24.32
N SER A 402 -34.86 5.45 -23.17
CA SER A 402 -35.85 4.95 -22.21
C SER A 402 -36.56 3.66 -22.62
N LEU A 403 -36.23 2.55 -21.95
CA LEU A 403 -37.11 1.40 -21.69
C LEU A 403 -36.50 0.56 -20.54
N ASN A 404 -37.38 -0.08 -19.75
CA ASN A 404 -37.01 -0.78 -18.50
C ASN A 404 -36.90 -2.30 -18.74
N ASP A 405 -36.40 -3.04 -17.73
CA ASP A 405 -37.31 -3.92 -16.98
C ASP A 405 -36.80 -4.31 -15.59
N GLY A 406 -37.74 -4.69 -14.71
CA GLY A 406 -37.50 -5.20 -13.34
C GLY A 406 -37.35 -6.74 -13.28
N PRO A 407 -37.77 -7.45 -12.21
CA PRO A 407 -38.46 -7.04 -10.96
C PRO A 407 -37.61 -7.33 -9.69
N GLY A 408 -38.04 -7.17 -8.42
CA GLY A 408 -39.26 -6.62 -7.80
C GLY A 408 -39.51 -7.23 -6.40
N GLY A 409 -40.21 -6.53 -5.50
CA GLY A 409 -40.56 -7.01 -4.13
C GLY A 409 -40.43 -5.94 -3.03
N THR A 410 -41.39 -5.02 -2.86
CA THR A 410 -42.57 -5.11 -1.98
C THR A 410 -42.30 -5.12 -0.45
N LEU A 411 -42.61 -4.00 0.20
CA LEU A 411 -42.97 -3.89 1.62
C LEU A 411 -43.89 -2.66 1.80
N SER A 412 -44.77 -2.67 2.82
CA SER A 412 -45.87 -1.69 2.97
C SER A 412 -45.73 -0.85 4.24
N ASN A 413 -46.19 0.40 4.17
CA ASN A 413 -46.31 1.30 5.33
C ASN A 413 -47.71 1.28 5.96
N ASN A 414 -47.75 1.60 7.26
CA ASN A 414 -48.79 2.31 8.03
C ASN A 414 -48.18 2.47 9.46
N LEU A 415 -47.80 3.66 9.91
CA LEU A 415 -48.59 4.81 10.41
C LEU A 415 -48.87 4.75 11.93
N ASP A 416 -48.25 5.70 12.64
CA ASP A 416 -48.55 6.31 13.95
C ASP A 416 -48.63 5.38 15.21
N HIS A 417 -48.36 5.82 16.45
CA HIS A 417 -48.64 7.15 17.04
C HIS A 417 -47.83 7.44 18.34
N SER A 418 -47.71 8.72 18.70
CA SER A 418 -47.48 9.32 20.06
C SER A 418 -46.18 9.08 20.88
N SER A 419 -45.73 10.17 21.51
CA SER A 419 -44.65 10.33 22.50
C SER A 419 -45.09 10.05 23.95
N GLU A 420 -44.14 9.88 24.87
CA GLU A 420 -44.12 10.60 26.17
C GLU A 420 -42.72 10.55 26.84
N ASP A 421 -42.47 11.42 27.82
CA ASP A 421 -41.15 11.68 28.44
C ASP A 421 -40.80 10.73 29.62
N LEU A 422 -39.51 10.67 29.98
CA LEU A 422 -38.98 11.05 31.33
C LEU A 422 -37.52 10.58 31.57
N ASP A 423 -36.64 11.54 31.90
CA ASP A 423 -35.40 11.35 32.69
C ASP A 423 -35.78 11.53 34.20
N PRO A 424 -35.01 11.09 35.23
CA PRO A 424 -33.65 11.62 35.44
C PRO A 424 -32.61 10.68 36.12
N SER A 425 -31.33 10.92 35.78
CA SER A 425 -30.17 10.95 36.71
C SER A 425 -29.78 9.71 37.55
N ASN A 426 -28.51 9.32 37.48
CA ASN A 426 -27.53 9.55 38.57
C ASN A 426 -26.09 9.18 38.15
N ASP A 427 -25.13 10.02 38.55
CA ASP A 427 -23.67 9.79 38.50
C ASP A 427 -23.13 10.08 39.92
N PRO A 428 -22.01 9.46 40.36
CA PRO A 428 -20.88 10.35 40.64
C PRO A 428 -19.47 9.76 40.41
N GLU A 429 -18.65 10.59 39.74
CA GLU A 429 -17.22 10.86 39.97
C GLU A 429 -16.33 9.83 40.71
N LYS A 430 -15.14 9.61 40.14
CA LYS A 430 -13.89 9.76 40.92
C LYS A 430 -12.66 10.16 40.10
N LYS A 431 -12.17 11.37 40.35
CA LYS A 431 -10.89 11.89 39.84
C LYS A 431 -9.70 11.16 40.47
N LYS A 432 -8.59 11.03 39.75
CA LYS A 432 -7.24 10.90 40.31
C LYS A 432 -6.28 11.84 39.58
N MET A 433 -5.43 12.52 40.35
CA MET A 433 -4.39 13.42 39.87
C MET A 433 -3.15 13.22 40.74
N CYS A 434 -1.97 13.14 40.13
CA CYS A 434 -0.67 13.04 40.82
C CYS A 434 0.35 13.93 40.11
N THR A 435 1.31 14.48 40.87
CA THR A 435 2.22 15.54 40.40
C THR A 435 3.60 15.42 41.06
N LYS A 436 4.67 15.66 40.27
CA LYS A 436 6.04 16.05 40.72
C LYS A 436 6.84 14.97 41.51
N GLU A 437 8.17 14.95 41.61
CA GLU A 437 9.31 15.72 41.03
C GLU A 437 10.62 14.84 41.10
N ASN A 438 11.90 15.22 40.90
CA ASN A 438 12.63 16.51 40.73
C ASN A 438 14.05 16.31 40.11
N ILE A 439 14.74 17.43 39.77
CA ILE A 439 16.24 17.62 39.74
C ILE A 439 17.02 16.81 38.66
N SER A 440 18.16 17.24 38.07
CA SER A 440 19.14 18.35 38.31
C SER A 440 19.48 19.09 36.98
N ASP A 441 19.76 20.40 36.93
CA ASP A 441 21.00 21.17 37.26
C ASP A 441 22.23 20.94 36.33
N SER A 442 23.06 21.93 35.94
CA SER A 442 22.95 23.42 35.95
C SER A 442 24.15 24.10 35.23
N LEU A 443 24.07 25.42 34.94
CA LEU A 443 25.18 26.37 34.67
C LEU A 443 26.03 26.17 33.36
N CYS A 444 26.70 27.18 32.73
CA CYS A 444 26.87 28.61 33.04
C CYS A 444 27.20 29.52 31.82
N LEU A 445 26.91 30.83 31.97
CA LEU A 445 27.58 32.03 31.41
C LEU A 445 27.65 32.38 29.88
N LYS A 446 27.04 33.54 29.58
CA LYS A 446 27.47 34.67 28.71
C LYS A 446 28.20 34.44 27.37
N SER A 447 27.59 34.97 26.30
CA SER A 447 28.26 35.96 25.43
C SER A 447 27.26 37.03 24.95
N GLN A 448 27.75 38.16 24.44
CA GLN A 448 26.95 39.26 23.86
C GLN A 448 26.94 39.17 22.33
N GLY A 449 25.90 39.66 21.65
CA GLY A 449 25.89 39.68 20.18
C GLY A 449 24.57 40.03 19.50
N SER A 450 23.92 41.16 19.86
CA SER A 450 22.72 41.60 19.14
C SER A 450 23.08 42.32 17.83
N THR A 451 22.70 41.75 16.69
CA THR A 451 22.84 42.36 15.36
C THR A 451 21.49 42.48 14.64
N ILE A 452 20.50 43.08 15.30
CA ILE A 452 19.24 43.47 14.65
C ILE A 452 19.49 44.71 13.78
N GLY A 453 19.78 44.47 12.50
CA GLY A 453 20.20 45.52 11.57
C GLY A 453 19.09 46.49 11.14
N ALA A 454 19.36 47.79 11.29
CA ALA A 454 19.02 48.93 10.43
C ALA A 454 17.57 49.23 9.97
N TRP A 455 16.64 48.28 9.92
CA TRP A 455 15.37 48.42 9.18
C TRP A 455 14.21 49.09 9.95
N ARG A 456 14.44 49.59 11.18
CA ARG A 456 13.41 50.29 11.97
C ARG A 456 13.60 51.80 12.12
N LEU A 457 14.71 52.38 11.66
CA LEU A 457 14.96 53.84 11.73
C LEU A 457 14.52 54.61 10.47
N ILE A 458 14.44 53.96 9.32
CA ILE A 458 14.05 54.60 8.04
C ILE A 458 12.54 54.91 8.00
N ILE A 459 11.70 54.04 8.57
CA ILE A 459 10.23 54.16 8.53
C ILE A 459 9.73 55.32 9.42
N LEU A 460 10.44 55.67 10.50
CA LEU A 460 10.07 56.77 11.39
C LEU A 460 10.41 58.16 10.81
N LEU A 461 11.42 58.27 9.93
CA LEU A 461 11.77 59.53 9.28
C LEU A 461 10.81 59.91 8.14
N LEU A 462 10.14 58.93 7.51
CA LEU A 462 9.15 59.18 6.45
C LEU A 462 7.76 59.57 6.99
N PHE A 463 7.51 59.41 8.29
CA PHE A 463 6.25 59.84 8.92
C PHE A 463 6.29 61.27 9.48
N TRP A 464 7.47 61.90 9.56
CA TRP A 464 7.64 63.27 10.07
C TRP A 464 7.80 64.34 8.97
N LEU A 465 7.85 63.95 7.69
CA LEU A 465 7.84 64.88 6.54
C LEU A 465 6.47 64.95 5.84
N SER A 466 5.44 64.34 6.45
CA SER A 466 4.10 64.17 5.86
C SER A 466 3.01 64.98 6.58
N LEU A 467 3.39 65.94 7.43
CA LEU A 467 2.47 66.71 8.29
C LEU A 467 2.66 68.24 8.27
N ASP A 468 3.72 68.74 7.64
CA ASP A 468 3.98 70.19 7.44
C ASP A 468 3.68 70.64 6.00
N PHE A 469 2.48 70.33 5.48
CA PHE A 469 1.85 71.12 4.40
C PHE A 469 0.36 70.74 4.23
N CYS A 470 -0.54 71.60 4.72
CA CYS A 470 -1.94 71.67 4.34
C CYS A 470 -2.43 73.12 4.48
#